data_AF-Q5UY49-F1
#
_entry.id   AF-Q5UY49-F1
#
_cell.length_a   1.000
_cell.length_b   1.000
_cell.length_c   1.000
_cell.angle_alpha   90.00
_cell.angle_beta   90.00
_cell.angle_gamma   90.00
#
_symmetry.space_group_name_H-M   'P 1'
#
loop_
_entity.id
_entity.type
_entity.pdbx_description
1 polymer ?
#
loop_
_entity_poly.entity_id
_entity_poly.type
_entity_poly.pdbx_seq_one_letter_code
_entity_poly.pdbx_strand_id
1 'polypeptide(L)'
;MSLLRRFAFAIRAKLNALLNRTSDPTAELDYSYEQMRDELQDVTRGIADVTTQKKRLEIHRTRLRSNVEKHDTQARAALQEGRDDLARRALEKKQVNVSQITELTGQIDDLQETQDRLVGKRAELSSQIEQFRTKKETMKARYQAAEASARVSEAFTGAGDTMADVHRSIERATERTEQMEARAAALEELEASGQLESVLDEGDSIDQELDRLSGERAVENELATLRAEMDNGKAVEEATE
;
A
#
# COMPACT_ATOMS: atom_id res chain seq x y z
N MET A 1 -6.21 34.56 11.88
CA MET A 1 -6.54 33.11 11.72
C MET A 1 -5.32 32.40 11.14
N SER A 2 -4.70 31.52 11.91
CA SER A 2 -3.32 31.01 11.66
C SER A 2 -3.23 30.03 10.49
N LEU A 3 -2.24 30.22 9.60
CA LEU A 3 -1.87 29.31 8.50
C LEU A 3 -1.62 27.87 8.99
N LEU A 4 -1.11 27.71 10.22
CA LEU A 4 -0.86 26.41 10.86
C LEU A 4 -2.14 25.63 11.12
N ARG A 5 -3.26 26.30 11.44
CA ARG A 5 -4.57 25.63 11.61
C ARG A 5 -5.16 25.20 10.27
N ARG A 6 -4.89 25.95 9.19
CA ARG A 6 -5.29 25.57 7.83
C ARG A 6 -4.51 24.34 7.35
N PHE A 7 -3.23 24.24 7.70
CA PHE A 7 -2.39 23.08 7.39
C PHE A 7 -2.84 21.82 8.15
N ALA A 8 -3.06 21.93 9.47
CA ALA A 8 -3.58 20.83 10.27
C ALA A 8 -4.99 20.39 9.84
N PHE A 9 -5.83 21.33 9.40
CA PHE A 9 -7.17 21.02 8.87
C PHE A 9 -7.11 20.36 7.49
N ALA A 10 -6.18 20.77 6.62
CA ALA A 10 -5.98 20.16 5.30
C ALA A 10 -5.49 18.71 5.39
N ILE A 11 -4.58 18.42 6.34
CA ILE A 11 -4.11 17.05 6.62
C ILE A 11 -5.28 16.17 7.12
N ARG A 12 -6.07 16.68 8.07
CA ARG A 12 -7.18 15.93 8.69
C ARG A 12 -8.35 15.72 7.72
N ALA A 13 -8.62 16.69 6.85
CA ALA A 13 -9.67 16.59 5.83
C ALA A 13 -9.29 15.61 4.69
N LYS A 14 -8.00 15.53 4.32
CA LYS A 14 -7.51 14.55 3.35
C LYS A 14 -7.46 13.13 3.89
N LEU A 15 -7.12 12.94 5.17
CA LEU A 15 -7.17 11.63 5.85
C LEU A 15 -8.60 11.04 5.86
N ASN A 16 -9.63 11.87 6.06
CA ASN A 16 -11.03 11.41 6.00
C ASN A 16 -11.54 11.13 4.58
N ALA A 17 -10.95 11.75 3.55
CA ALA A 17 -11.31 11.51 2.16
C ALA A 17 -10.63 10.26 1.56
N LEU A 18 -9.49 9.82 2.14
CA LEU A 18 -8.73 8.64 1.73
C LEU A 18 -9.33 7.31 2.23
N LEU A 19 -10.09 7.34 3.33
CA LEU A 19 -10.80 6.18 3.89
C LEU A 19 -11.86 5.56 2.96
N ASN A 20 -12.30 6.28 1.91
CA ASN A 20 -13.39 5.86 1.03
C ASN A 20 -12.96 5.30 -0.34
N ARG A 21 -11.66 5.12 -0.59
CA ARG A 21 -11.17 4.43 -1.79
C ARG A 21 -10.24 3.31 -1.36
N THR A 22 -10.41 2.16 -2.00
CA THR A 22 -9.61 0.93 -1.99
C THR A 22 -8.13 1.16 -2.34
N SER A 23 -7.49 2.15 -1.74
CA SER A 23 -6.19 2.68 -2.10
C SER A 23 -5.14 1.85 -1.37
N ASP A 24 -4.23 1.25 -2.13
CA ASP A 24 -3.08 0.51 -1.61
C ASP A 24 -2.43 1.28 -0.43
N PRO A 25 -2.45 0.75 0.80
CA PRO A 25 -1.92 1.46 1.98
C PRO A 25 -0.42 1.74 1.84
N THR A 26 0.29 1.00 0.98
CA THR A 26 1.71 1.25 0.72
C THR A 26 1.92 2.50 -0.12
N ALA A 27 1.05 2.76 -1.11
CA ALA A 27 1.10 3.96 -1.95
C ALA A 27 0.78 5.23 -1.15
N GLU A 28 -0.16 5.16 -0.20
CA GLU A 28 -0.48 6.30 0.68
C GLU A 28 0.71 6.68 1.59
N LEU A 29 1.44 5.68 2.09
CA LEU A 29 2.63 5.92 2.90
C LEU A 29 3.78 6.49 2.05
N ASP A 30 3.96 6.01 0.82
CA ASP A 30 4.95 6.55 -0.13
C ASP A 30 4.65 8.03 -0.46
N TYR A 31 3.40 8.35 -0.78
CA TYR A 31 2.96 9.74 -1.01
C TYR A 31 3.17 10.64 0.22
N SER A 32 2.80 10.17 1.41
CA SER A 32 2.97 10.93 2.65
C SER A 32 4.45 11.22 2.93
N TYR A 33 5.34 10.25 2.63
CA TYR A 33 6.79 10.43 2.75
C TYR A 33 7.31 11.52 1.80
N GLU A 34 6.87 11.52 0.55
CA GLU A 34 7.24 12.56 -0.43
C GLU A 34 6.76 13.94 0.03
N GLN A 35 5.50 14.06 0.48
CA GLN A 35 4.97 15.33 0.97
C GLN A 35 5.78 15.90 2.15
N MET A 36 6.22 15.05 3.08
CA MET A 36 7.07 15.54 4.18
C MET A 36 8.46 15.97 3.70
N ARG A 37 9.02 15.32 2.66
CA ARG A 37 10.29 15.75 2.06
C ARG A 37 10.17 17.11 1.38
N ASP A 38 9.06 17.35 0.69
CA ASP A 38 8.76 18.64 0.08
C ASP A 38 8.63 19.74 1.14
N GLU A 39 7.91 19.46 2.24
CA GLU A 39 7.80 20.39 3.37
C GLU A 39 9.17 20.71 3.98
N LEU A 40 10.05 19.70 4.12
CA LEU A 40 11.42 19.92 4.61
C LEU A 40 12.22 20.83 3.66
N GLN A 41 12.00 20.71 2.36
CA GLN A 41 12.60 21.58 1.37
C GLN A 41 12.07 23.00 1.46
N ASP A 42 10.76 23.18 1.67
CA ASP A 42 10.12 24.48 1.85
C ASP A 42 10.59 25.20 3.11
N VAL A 43 10.71 24.48 4.23
CA VAL A 43 11.34 25.03 5.45
C VAL A 43 12.77 25.47 5.19
N THR A 44 13.53 24.67 4.42
CA THR A 44 14.92 25.00 4.06
C THR A 44 15.00 26.26 3.20
N ARG A 45 14.11 26.42 2.21
CA ARG A 45 13.98 27.66 1.42
C ARG A 45 13.63 28.85 2.31
N GLY A 46 12.66 28.70 3.21
CA GLY A 46 12.27 29.76 4.15
C GLY A 46 13.43 30.22 5.06
N ILE A 47 14.27 29.29 5.53
CA ILE A 47 15.49 29.64 6.29
C ILE A 47 16.45 30.47 5.43
N ALA A 48 16.64 30.10 4.16
CA ALA A 48 17.50 30.83 3.24
C ALA A 48 16.99 32.25 2.97
N ASP A 49 15.68 32.42 2.83
CA ASP A 49 15.05 33.74 2.64
C ASP A 49 15.23 34.65 3.86
N VAL A 50 15.01 34.12 5.07
CA VAL A 50 15.23 34.86 6.33
C VAL A 50 16.71 35.23 6.48
N THR A 51 17.60 34.28 6.19
CA THR A 51 19.05 34.52 6.24
C THR A 51 19.47 35.62 5.27
N THR A 52 18.91 35.61 4.05
CA THR A 52 19.18 36.62 3.02
C THR A 52 18.72 38.00 3.45
N GLN A 53 17.51 38.11 4.01
CA GLN A 53 16.99 39.37 4.54
C GLN A 53 17.86 39.89 5.68
N LYS A 54 18.25 39.03 6.63
CA LYS A 54 19.15 39.39 7.72
C LYS A 54 20.49 39.93 7.20
N LYS A 55 21.11 39.24 6.23
CA LYS A 55 22.38 39.71 5.63
C LYS A 55 22.25 41.03 4.91
N ARG A 56 21.13 41.31 4.25
CA ARG A 56 20.88 42.64 3.65
C ARG A 56 20.86 43.74 4.71
N LEU A 57 20.20 43.51 5.85
CA LEU A 57 20.18 44.47 6.97
C LEU A 57 21.55 44.65 7.60
N GLU A 58 22.30 43.55 7.79
CA GLU A 58 23.67 43.61 8.32
C GLU A 58 24.60 44.45 7.41
N ILE A 59 24.51 44.27 6.09
CA ILE A 59 25.27 45.07 5.11
C ILE A 59 24.86 46.54 5.22
N HIS A 60 23.57 46.83 5.34
CA HIS A 60 23.09 48.20 5.50
C HIS A 60 23.62 48.85 6.79
N ARG A 61 23.54 48.13 7.92
CA ARG A 61 24.08 48.56 9.21
C ARG A 61 25.58 48.86 9.13
N THR A 62 26.35 48.02 8.43
CA THR A 62 27.80 48.24 8.24
C THR A 62 28.09 49.52 7.46
N ARG A 63 27.30 49.85 6.43
CA ARG A 63 27.43 51.14 5.71
C ARG A 63 27.16 52.33 6.61
N LEU A 64 26.12 52.26 7.45
CA LEU A 64 25.81 53.32 8.41
C LEU A 64 26.92 53.50 9.44
N ARG A 65 27.54 52.40 9.93
CA ARG A 65 28.70 52.47 10.84
C ARG A 65 29.87 53.21 10.21
N SER A 66 30.18 52.95 8.94
CA SER A 66 31.21 53.70 8.21
C SER A 66 30.86 55.20 8.10
N ASN A 67 29.59 55.54 7.88
CA ASN A 67 29.16 56.94 7.87
C ASN A 67 29.27 57.61 9.26
N VAL A 68 29.00 56.87 10.34
CA VAL A 68 29.21 57.35 11.72
C VAL A 68 30.68 57.71 11.95
N GLU A 69 31.61 56.83 11.58
CA GLU A 69 33.07 57.07 11.70
C GLU A 69 33.52 58.27 10.85
N LYS A 70 33.00 58.37 9.62
CA LYS A 70 33.28 59.51 8.73
C LYS A 70 32.82 60.82 9.35
N HIS A 71 31.59 60.88 9.86
CA HIS A 71 31.06 62.11 10.48
C HIS A 71 31.76 62.43 11.81
N ASP A 72 32.23 61.42 12.56
CA ASP A 72 33.06 61.64 13.75
C ASP A 72 34.40 62.32 13.38
N THR A 73 35.06 61.80 12.34
CA THR A 73 36.30 62.38 11.81
C THR A 73 36.10 63.81 11.32
N GLN A 74 35.01 64.06 10.57
CA GLN A 74 34.65 65.39 10.09
C GLN A 74 34.38 66.38 11.23
N ALA A 75 33.68 65.94 12.29
CA ALA A 75 33.42 66.77 13.46
C ALA A 75 34.71 67.16 14.18
N ARG A 76 35.64 66.21 14.37
CA ARG A 76 36.95 66.47 15.00
C ARG A 76 37.79 67.46 14.18
N ALA A 77 37.83 67.29 12.86
CA ALA A 77 38.56 68.19 11.98
C ALA A 77 37.97 69.62 12.02
N ALA A 78 36.64 69.75 11.96
CA ALA A 78 35.97 71.05 12.05
C ALA A 78 36.25 71.76 13.39
N LEU A 79 36.29 71.03 14.51
CA LEU A 79 36.67 71.58 15.81
C LEU A 79 38.12 72.07 15.85
N GLN A 80 39.04 71.35 15.22
CA GLN A 80 40.45 71.78 15.12
C GLN A 80 40.60 73.08 14.32
N GLU A 81 39.72 73.31 13.34
CA GLU A 81 39.67 74.55 12.56
C GLU A 81 38.84 75.67 13.22
N GLY A 82 38.30 75.45 14.43
CA GLY A 82 37.44 76.43 15.13
C GLY A 82 36.07 76.63 14.47
N ARG A 83 35.61 75.68 13.64
CA ARG A 83 34.33 75.74 12.92
C ARG A 83 33.25 74.93 13.63
N ASP A 84 32.78 75.46 14.75
CA ASP A 84 31.78 74.80 15.62
C ASP A 84 30.46 74.49 14.91
N ASP A 85 30.05 75.33 13.96
CA ASP A 85 28.83 75.15 13.18
C ASP A 85 28.90 73.94 12.23
N LEU A 86 30.08 73.66 11.67
CA LEU A 86 30.33 72.46 10.85
C LEU A 86 30.45 71.21 11.73
N ALA A 87 31.11 71.33 12.89
CA ALA A 87 31.21 70.25 13.85
C ALA A 87 29.82 69.80 14.32
N ARG A 88 28.95 70.76 14.70
CA ARG A 88 27.56 70.48 15.10
C ARG A 88 26.79 69.75 14.02
N ARG A 89 26.84 70.23 12.78
CA ARG A 89 26.16 69.59 11.63
C ARG A 89 26.68 68.17 11.34
N ALA A 90 27.98 67.92 11.51
CA ALA A 90 28.54 66.58 11.37
C ALA A 90 28.04 65.64 12.49
N LEU A 91 28.00 66.12 13.73
CA LEU A 91 27.49 65.37 14.88
C LEU A 91 25.98 65.07 14.77
N GLU A 92 25.18 66.00 14.24
CA GLU A 92 23.75 65.76 13.97
C GLU A 92 23.56 64.60 12.98
N LYS A 93 24.32 64.59 11.86
CA LYS A 93 24.29 63.48 10.89
C LYS A 93 24.76 62.16 11.50
N LYS A 94 25.81 62.21 12.35
CA LYS A 94 26.27 61.05 13.12
C LYS A 94 25.15 60.49 13.98
N GLN A 95 24.44 61.34 14.72
CA GLN A 95 23.36 60.94 15.62
C GLN A 95 22.20 60.28 14.87
N VAL A 96 21.82 60.80 13.71
CA VAL A 96 20.81 60.17 12.84
C VAL A 96 21.23 58.76 12.43
N ASN A 97 22.47 58.57 11.97
CA ASN A 97 22.98 57.24 11.59
C ASN A 97 23.04 56.28 12.80
N VAL A 98 23.42 56.77 13.99
CA VAL A 98 23.42 55.97 15.22
C VAL A 98 22.02 55.48 15.56
N SER A 99 21.01 56.34 15.45
CA SER A 99 19.60 55.95 15.68
C SER A 99 19.16 54.84 14.71
N GLN A 100 19.49 54.98 13.42
CA GLN A 100 19.16 53.96 12.42
C GLN A 100 19.90 52.63 12.66
N ILE A 101 21.15 52.68 13.13
CA ILE A 101 21.91 51.47 13.49
C ILE A 101 21.22 50.72 14.64
N THR A 102 20.72 51.44 15.64
CA THR A 102 19.99 50.83 16.77
C THR A 102 18.73 50.12 16.28
N GLU A 103 17.94 50.77 15.42
CA GLU A 103 16.72 50.17 14.84
C GLU A 103 17.05 48.91 14.01
N LEU A 104 18.03 49.00 13.11
CA LEU A 104 18.47 47.85 12.31
C LEU A 104 19.01 46.71 13.16
N THR A 105 19.62 47.01 14.32
CA THR A 105 20.12 45.98 15.22
C THR A 105 18.97 45.17 15.81
N GLY A 106 17.90 45.84 16.27
CA GLY A 106 16.69 45.14 16.73
C GLY A 106 16.08 44.26 15.63
N GLN A 107 15.95 44.78 14.40
CA GLN A 107 15.41 43.99 13.28
C GLN A 107 16.30 42.78 12.93
N ILE A 108 17.62 42.91 13.03
CA ILE A 108 18.57 41.80 12.81
C ILE A 108 18.41 40.74 13.89
N ASP A 109 18.22 41.14 15.14
CA ASP A 109 18.05 40.24 16.28
C ASP A 109 16.73 39.47 16.17
N ASP A 110 15.63 40.12 15.78
CA ASP A 110 14.34 39.47 15.51
C ASP A 110 14.43 38.42 14.38
N LEU A 111 15.17 38.75 13.32
CA LEU A 111 15.41 37.82 12.21
C LEU A 111 16.33 36.66 12.63
N GLN A 112 17.31 36.91 13.52
CA GLN A 112 18.16 35.87 14.09
C GLN A 112 17.32 34.88 14.90
N GLU A 113 16.46 35.35 15.80
CA GLU A 113 15.57 34.49 16.58
C GLU A 113 14.63 33.68 15.67
N THR A 114 14.08 34.33 14.65
CA THR A 114 13.23 33.67 13.65
C THR A 114 14.00 32.58 12.90
N GLN A 115 15.23 32.85 12.48
CA GLN A 115 16.10 31.89 11.82
C GLN A 115 16.38 30.68 12.73
N ASP A 116 16.77 30.91 13.98
CA ASP A 116 17.12 29.84 14.93
C ASP A 116 15.92 28.93 15.20
N ARG A 117 14.73 29.52 15.36
CA ARG A 117 13.48 28.77 15.51
C ARG A 117 13.17 27.91 14.28
N LEU A 118 13.37 28.44 13.07
CA LEU A 118 13.16 27.66 11.83
C LEU A 118 14.18 26.52 11.68
N VAL A 119 15.44 26.76 12.05
CA VAL A 119 16.49 25.73 12.07
C VAL A 119 16.12 24.60 13.05
N GLY A 120 15.62 24.94 14.24
CA GLY A 120 15.12 23.96 15.21
C GLY A 120 13.97 23.13 14.65
N LYS A 121 12.96 23.78 14.06
CA LYS A 121 11.82 23.08 13.42
C LYS A 121 12.25 22.19 12.25
N ARG A 122 13.22 22.62 11.45
CA ARG A 122 13.79 21.80 10.37
C ARG A 122 14.42 20.52 10.92
N ALA A 123 15.16 20.62 12.02
CA ALA A 123 15.77 19.45 12.66
C ALA A 123 14.71 18.48 13.20
N GLU A 124 13.66 19.00 13.83
CA GLU A 124 12.53 18.20 14.30
C GLU A 124 11.82 17.48 13.13
N LEU A 125 11.48 18.21 12.07
CA LEU A 125 10.84 17.65 10.88
C LEU A 125 11.72 16.58 10.22
N SER A 126 13.03 16.83 10.10
CA SER A 126 13.99 15.85 9.58
C SER A 126 14.00 14.56 10.41
N SER A 127 13.95 14.67 11.74
CA SER A 127 13.89 13.48 12.62
C SER A 127 12.58 12.72 12.44
N GLN A 128 11.45 13.42 12.35
CA GLN A 128 10.13 12.82 12.13
C GLN A 128 10.07 12.10 10.77
N ILE A 129 10.67 12.67 9.73
CA ILE A 129 10.75 12.06 8.39
C ILE A 129 11.53 10.74 8.42
N GLU A 130 12.67 10.69 9.11
CA GLU A 130 13.44 9.45 9.22
C GLU A 130 12.68 8.37 10.02
N GLN A 131 12.03 8.74 11.12
CA GLN A 131 11.16 7.82 11.88
C GLN A 131 10.01 7.29 11.01
N PHE A 132 9.39 8.18 10.23
CA PHE A 132 8.32 7.81 9.32
C PHE A 132 8.81 6.87 8.22
N ARG A 133 10.01 7.11 7.67
CA ARG A 133 10.62 6.22 6.67
C ARG A 133 10.75 4.80 7.20
N THR A 134 11.32 4.62 8.39
CA THR A 134 11.44 3.29 9.02
C THR A 134 10.07 2.64 9.23
N LYS A 135 9.09 3.41 9.72
CA LYS A 135 7.74 2.92 9.95
C LYS A 135 7.05 2.51 8.65
N LYS A 136 7.22 3.29 7.58
CA LYS A 136 6.71 3.00 6.25
C LYS A 136 7.23 1.66 5.73
N GLU A 137 8.54 1.46 5.73
CA GLU A 137 9.14 0.21 5.25
C GLU A 137 8.67 -1.00 6.06
N THR A 138 8.56 -0.85 7.39
CA THR A 138 8.02 -1.89 8.28
C THR A 138 6.57 -2.22 7.95
N MET A 139 5.73 -1.21 7.71
CA MET A 139 4.32 -1.42 7.37
C MET A 139 4.16 -2.05 5.99
N LYS A 140 4.99 -1.65 5.01
CA LYS A 140 5.01 -2.23 3.67
C LYS A 140 5.36 -3.72 3.71
N ALA A 141 6.40 -4.10 4.45
CA ALA A 141 6.77 -5.49 4.65
C ALA A 141 5.67 -6.31 5.34
N ARG A 142 5.03 -5.77 6.39
CA ARG A 142 3.91 -6.42 7.08
C ARG A 142 2.70 -6.61 6.18
N TYR A 143 2.38 -5.61 5.36
CA TYR A 143 1.29 -5.70 4.40
C TYR A 143 1.55 -6.80 3.36
N GLN A 144 2.76 -6.83 2.77
CA GLN A 144 3.15 -7.88 1.83
C GLN A 144 3.11 -9.28 2.45
N ALA A 145 3.57 -9.44 3.71
CA ALA A 145 3.50 -10.71 4.42
C ALA A 145 2.06 -11.15 4.69
N ALA A 146 1.18 -10.22 5.07
CA ALA A 146 -0.24 -10.49 5.27
C ALA A 146 -0.94 -10.86 3.96
N GLU A 147 -0.64 -10.16 2.87
CA GLU A 147 -1.15 -10.46 1.53
C GLU A 147 -0.70 -11.87 1.06
N ALA A 148 0.58 -12.20 1.23
CA ALA A 148 1.09 -13.54 0.92
C ALA A 148 0.40 -14.63 1.77
N SER A 149 0.20 -14.38 3.06
CA SER A 149 -0.49 -15.30 3.98
C SER A 149 -1.95 -15.50 3.57
N ALA A 150 -2.63 -14.44 3.16
CA ALA A 150 -4.00 -14.49 2.65
C ALA A 150 -4.07 -15.31 1.35
N ARG A 151 -3.18 -15.07 0.38
CA ARG A 151 -3.12 -15.85 -0.87
C ARG A 151 -2.84 -17.32 -0.64
N VAL A 152 -1.94 -17.66 0.29
CA VAL A 152 -1.69 -19.06 0.67
C VAL A 152 -2.94 -19.67 1.28
N SER A 153 -3.58 -18.98 2.23
CA SER A 153 -4.82 -19.47 2.86
C SER A 153 -5.93 -19.69 1.84
N GLU A 154 -6.10 -18.75 0.91
CA GLU A 154 -7.05 -18.84 -0.21
C GLU A 154 -6.73 -19.99 -1.15
N ALA A 155 -5.45 -20.24 -1.47
CA ALA A 155 -5.04 -21.39 -2.28
C ALA A 155 -5.33 -22.72 -1.56
N PHE A 156 -5.15 -22.80 -0.24
CA PHE A 156 -5.48 -23.98 0.55
C PHE A 156 -7.00 -24.20 0.65
N THR A 157 -7.79 -23.14 0.85
CA THR A 157 -9.26 -23.25 0.92
C THR A 157 -9.90 -23.42 -0.45
N GLY A 158 -9.32 -22.83 -1.50
CA GLY A 158 -9.76 -22.96 -2.89
C GLY A 158 -9.37 -24.29 -3.53
N ALA A 159 -8.29 -24.92 -3.08
CA ALA A 159 -8.01 -26.33 -3.35
C ALA A 159 -8.94 -27.29 -2.56
N GLY A 160 -9.82 -26.77 -1.70
CA GLY A 160 -10.75 -27.54 -0.87
C GLY A 160 -11.67 -28.45 -1.67
N ASP A 161 -12.15 -28.02 -2.85
CA ASP A 161 -12.97 -28.88 -3.71
C ASP A 161 -12.15 -30.03 -4.32
N THR A 162 -10.93 -29.76 -4.79
CA THR A 162 -10.07 -30.80 -5.39
C THR A 162 -9.52 -31.77 -4.33
N MET A 163 -9.21 -31.30 -3.13
CA MET A 163 -8.77 -32.14 -2.01
C MET A 163 -9.92 -32.98 -1.43
N ALA A 164 -11.14 -32.44 -1.37
CA ALA A 164 -12.32 -33.20 -0.95
C ALA A 164 -12.65 -34.34 -1.93
N ASP A 165 -12.51 -34.10 -3.24
CA ASP A 165 -12.70 -35.13 -4.27
C ASP A 165 -11.61 -36.22 -4.23
N VAL A 166 -10.36 -35.83 -3.97
CA VAL A 166 -9.25 -36.79 -3.79
C VAL A 166 -9.45 -37.64 -2.52
N HIS A 167 -9.83 -37.03 -1.40
CA HIS A 167 -10.11 -37.76 -0.15
C HIS A 167 -11.25 -38.77 -0.33
N ARG A 168 -12.38 -38.34 -0.93
CA ARG A 168 -13.50 -39.24 -1.28
C ARG A 168 -13.11 -40.35 -2.27
N SER A 169 -12.09 -40.13 -3.10
CA SER A 169 -11.60 -41.15 -4.04
C SER A 169 -10.68 -42.17 -3.37
N ILE A 170 -9.86 -41.73 -2.42
CA ILE A 170 -9.03 -42.60 -1.58
C ILE A 170 -9.91 -43.48 -0.69
N GLU A 171 -10.93 -42.90 -0.05
CA GLU A 171 -11.84 -43.63 0.84
C GLU A 171 -12.59 -44.76 0.09
N ARG A 172 -13.10 -44.48 -1.13
CA ARG A 172 -13.69 -45.50 -2.01
C ARG A 172 -12.71 -46.58 -2.46
N ALA A 173 -11.45 -46.21 -2.69
CA ALA A 173 -10.41 -47.18 -3.08
C ALA A 173 -10.04 -48.10 -1.90
N THR A 174 -10.01 -47.56 -0.67
CA THR A 174 -9.80 -48.33 0.55
C THR A 174 -10.96 -49.29 0.80
N GLU A 175 -12.20 -48.80 0.77
CA GLU A 175 -13.40 -49.62 1.00
C GLU A 175 -13.53 -50.76 -0.03
N ARG A 176 -13.13 -50.52 -1.28
CA ARG A 176 -13.09 -51.56 -2.31
C ARG A 176 -11.99 -52.59 -2.06
N THR A 177 -10.83 -52.16 -1.58
CA THR A 177 -9.75 -53.07 -1.17
C THR A 177 -10.19 -53.94 0.00
N GLU A 178 -10.80 -53.36 1.02
CA GLU A 178 -11.33 -54.09 2.18
C GLU A 178 -12.41 -55.11 1.76
N GLN A 179 -13.31 -54.76 0.84
CA GLN A 179 -14.26 -55.74 0.27
C GLN A 179 -13.57 -56.86 -0.50
N MET A 180 -12.50 -56.57 -1.25
CA MET A 180 -11.74 -57.58 -1.99
C MET A 180 -11.02 -58.52 -1.02
N GLU A 181 -10.42 -57.98 0.05
CA GLU A 181 -9.78 -58.75 1.10
C GLU A 181 -10.80 -59.62 1.86
N ALA A 182 -11.96 -59.07 2.22
CA ALA A 182 -13.04 -59.82 2.87
C ALA A 182 -13.58 -60.95 1.98
N ARG A 183 -13.73 -60.71 0.66
CA ARG A 183 -14.10 -61.75 -0.30
C ARG A 183 -13.02 -62.82 -0.44
N ALA A 184 -11.75 -62.44 -0.50
CA ALA A 184 -10.65 -63.39 -0.56
C ALA A 184 -10.63 -64.28 0.70
N ALA A 185 -10.79 -63.70 1.89
CA ALA A 185 -10.88 -64.44 3.14
C ALA A 185 -12.10 -65.37 3.18
N ALA A 186 -13.26 -64.92 2.70
CA ALA A 186 -14.45 -65.76 2.61
C ALA A 186 -14.27 -66.92 1.61
N LEU A 187 -13.58 -66.70 0.49
CA LEU A 187 -13.26 -67.76 -0.48
C LEU A 187 -12.28 -68.79 0.12
N GLU A 188 -11.25 -68.36 0.85
CA GLU A 188 -10.35 -69.26 1.57
C GLU A 188 -11.10 -70.10 2.62
N GLU A 189 -12.08 -69.51 3.33
CA GLU A 189 -12.91 -70.22 4.31
C GLU A 189 -13.88 -71.23 3.63
N LEU A 190 -14.45 -70.87 2.47
CA LEU A 190 -15.30 -71.76 1.67
C LEU A 190 -14.52 -72.91 1.03
N GLU A 191 -13.28 -72.68 0.62
CA GLU A 191 -12.34 -73.71 0.16
C GLU A 191 -11.98 -74.66 1.30
N ALA A 192 -11.58 -74.11 2.47
CA ALA A 192 -11.23 -74.90 3.65
C ALA A 192 -12.40 -75.73 4.21
N SER A 193 -13.64 -75.27 4.03
CA SER A 193 -14.86 -75.99 4.45
C SER A 193 -15.41 -76.95 3.40
N GLY A 194 -14.82 -77.01 2.20
CA GLY A 194 -15.21 -77.92 1.11
C GLY A 194 -16.53 -77.58 0.42
N GLN A 195 -17.06 -76.37 0.61
CA GLN A 195 -18.34 -75.91 0.03
C GLN A 195 -18.16 -75.17 -1.30
N LEU A 196 -16.93 -74.79 -1.65
CA LEU A 196 -16.62 -74.03 -2.87
C LEU A 196 -17.08 -74.74 -4.17
N GLU A 197 -16.94 -76.07 -4.24
CA GLU A 197 -17.37 -76.88 -5.39
C GLU A 197 -18.89 -76.76 -5.65
N SER A 198 -19.70 -76.58 -4.60
CA SER A 198 -21.17 -76.50 -4.70
C SER A 198 -21.69 -75.14 -5.17
N VAL A 199 -20.91 -74.07 -4.99
CA VAL A 199 -21.29 -72.70 -5.39
C VAL A 199 -20.92 -72.44 -6.86
N LEU A 200 -19.85 -73.06 -7.36
CA LEU A 200 -19.43 -72.94 -8.75
C LEU A 200 -20.43 -73.61 -9.72
N ASP A 201 -21.07 -74.71 -9.31
CA ASP A 201 -22.13 -75.37 -10.08
C ASP A 201 -23.41 -74.52 -10.22
N GLU A 202 -23.67 -73.60 -9.29
CA GLU A 202 -24.86 -72.73 -9.32
C GLU A 202 -24.63 -71.43 -10.12
N GLY A 203 -23.37 -70.97 -10.24
CA GLY A 203 -22.98 -69.78 -11.03
C GLY A 203 -23.22 -69.91 -12.53
N ASP A 204 -23.05 -71.10 -13.09
CA ASP A 204 -23.22 -71.37 -14.54
C ASP A 204 -24.69 -71.18 -15.00
N SER A 205 -25.64 -71.23 -14.06
CA SER A 205 -27.07 -70.98 -14.32
C SER A 205 -27.44 -69.49 -14.34
N ILE A 206 -26.72 -68.65 -13.59
CA ILE A 206 -26.98 -67.20 -13.49
C ILE A 206 -26.35 -66.45 -14.67
N ASP A 207 -25.17 -66.88 -15.13
CA ASP A 207 -24.52 -66.28 -16.29
C ASP A 207 -25.35 -66.47 -17.58
N GLN A 208 -26.03 -67.62 -17.73
CA GLN A 208 -26.98 -67.84 -18.84
C GLN A 208 -28.24 -66.95 -18.77
N GLU A 209 -28.67 -66.54 -17.58
CA GLU A 209 -29.83 -65.66 -17.38
C GLU A 209 -29.48 -64.18 -17.69
N LEU A 210 -28.24 -63.76 -17.38
CA LEU A 210 -27.75 -62.40 -17.64
C LEU A 210 -27.47 -62.12 -19.13
N ASP A 211 -27.00 -63.12 -19.87
CA ASP A 211 -26.83 -63.01 -21.33
C ASP A 211 -28.17 -62.88 -22.06
N ARG A 212 -29.24 -63.54 -21.57
CA ARG A 212 -30.61 -63.35 -22.08
C ARG A 212 -31.13 -61.93 -21.88
N LEU A 213 -30.95 -61.37 -20.68
CA LEU A 213 -31.40 -60.00 -20.36
C LEU A 213 -30.63 -58.92 -21.13
N SER A 214 -29.35 -59.16 -21.44
CA SER A 214 -28.54 -58.25 -22.25
C SER A 214 -28.94 -58.27 -23.72
N GLY A 215 -29.32 -59.45 -24.25
CA GLY A 215 -29.90 -59.61 -25.58
C GLY A 215 -31.26 -58.91 -25.73
N GLU A 216 -32.14 -59.02 -24.74
CA GLU A 216 -33.46 -58.36 -24.75
C GLU A 216 -33.35 -56.82 -24.78
N ARG A 217 -32.41 -56.25 -24.00
CA ARG A 217 -32.16 -54.79 -23.99
C ARG A 217 -31.56 -54.26 -25.30
N ALA A 218 -30.74 -55.08 -25.98
CA ALA A 218 -30.20 -54.72 -27.29
C ALA A 218 -31.31 -54.66 -28.35
N VAL A 219 -32.22 -55.64 -28.34
CA VAL A 219 -33.39 -55.69 -29.24
C VAL A 219 -34.37 -54.54 -28.97
N GLU A 220 -34.62 -54.19 -27.70
CA GLU A 220 -35.49 -53.05 -27.35
C GLU A 220 -34.93 -51.70 -27.84
N ASN A 221 -33.61 -51.49 -27.76
CA ASN A 221 -32.97 -50.29 -28.29
C ASN A 221 -33.02 -50.22 -29.83
N GLU A 222 -32.88 -51.36 -30.50
CA GLU A 222 -33.00 -51.45 -31.96
C GLU A 222 -34.44 -51.21 -32.42
N LEU A 223 -35.44 -51.70 -31.66
CA LEU A 223 -36.87 -51.46 -31.91
C LEU A 223 -37.27 -49.99 -31.66
N ALA A 224 -36.69 -49.34 -30.66
CA ALA A 224 -36.89 -47.91 -30.40
C ALA A 224 -36.32 -47.05 -31.56
N THR A 225 -35.19 -47.45 -32.11
CA THR A 225 -34.56 -46.77 -33.25
C THR A 225 -35.41 -46.93 -34.52
N LEU A 226 -35.88 -48.14 -34.83
CA LEU A 226 -36.78 -48.39 -35.97
C LEU A 226 -38.12 -47.65 -35.85
N ARG A 227 -38.67 -47.51 -34.64
CA ARG A 227 -39.89 -46.71 -34.41
C ARG A 227 -39.65 -45.23 -34.67
N ALA A 228 -38.51 -44.69 -34.25
CA ALA A 228 -38.15 -43.30 -34.53
C ALA A 228 -37.97 -43.04 -36.03
N GLU A 229 -37.42 -44.00 -36.78
CA GLU A 229 -37.31 -43.90 -38.24
C GLU A 229 -38.66 -43.97 -38.97
N MET A 230 -39.59 -44.82 -38.51
CA MET A 230 -40.94 -44.88 -39.09
C MET A 230 -41.80 -43.64 -38.78
N ASP A 231 -41.63 -43.03 -37.61
CA ASP A 231 -42.35 -41.80 -37.25
C ASP A 231 -41.83 -40.60 -38.07
N ASN A 232 -40.52 -40.56 -38.35
CA ASN A 232 -39.91 -39.57 -39.22
C ASN A 232 -40.28 -39.76 -40.70
N GLY A 233 -40.58 -41.00 -41.14
CA GLY A 233 -41.09 -41.30 -42.47
C GLY A 233 -42.53 -40.84 -42.72
N LYS A 234 -43.40 -40.90 -41.70
CA LYS A 234 -44.81 -40.44 -41.81
C LYS A 234 -44.95 -38.92 -41.83
N ALA A 235 -44.05 -38.18 -41.18
CA ALA A 235 -44.05 -36.71 -41.20
C ALA A 235 -43.64 -36.10 -42.56
N VAL A 236 -42.99 -36.88 -43.44
CA VAL A 236 -42.58 -36.43 -44.78
C VAL A 236 -43.68 -36.68 -45.83
N GLU A 237 -44.58 -37.65 -45.61
CA GLU A 237 -45.67 -37.97 -46.54
C GLU A 237 -46.89 -37.03 -46.38
N GLU A 238 -47.17 -36.53 -45.18
CA GLU A 238 -48.24 -35.52 -44.92
C GLU A 238 -47.88 -34.08 -45.34
N ALA A 239 -46.65 -33.82 -45.78
CA ALA A 239 -46.22 -32.50 -46.29
C ALA A 239 -46.33 -32.37 -47.83
N THR A 240 -46.82 -33.39 -48.54
CA THR A 240 -46.85 -33.43 -50.02
C THR A 240 -48.19 -33.80 -50.66
N GLU A 241 -49.30 -33.86 -49.91
CA GLU A 241 -50.67 -33.90 -50.44
C GLU A 241 -51.58 -32.82 -49.83
#